data_AF-A0A2G5ET43-F1
#
_entry.id   AF-A0A2G5ET43-F1
#
_cell.length_a   1.000
_cell.length_b   1.000
_cell.length_c   1.000
_cell.angle_alpha   90.00
_cell.angle_beta   90.00
_cell.angle_gamma   90.00
#
_symmetry.space_group_name_H-M   'P 1'
#
loop_
_entity.id
_entity.type
_entity.pdbx_description
1 polymer ?
#
loop_
_entity_poly.entity_id
_entity_poly.type
_entity_poly.pdbx_seq_one_letter_code
_entity_poly.pdbx_strand_id
1 'polypeptide(L)'
;MSNPTKADSTRIAARSSMVDSIKGCGLSGIRIDKETLKTRILIPEYLRLAIKEAIQLKDSSVGVDDNRFKKIELNEDQNEVVPEAPMVIFVNSKSGGRHGPVLKKRLQELMGEEQVFDLKSVKPPEFVKYGLACLEKMASLGDQCAKETREKLRIMVAGGDGTAGWVLGSLAELYKEDRLPVPPVGIIPLGTGNDLSRSFSWGGSFPFAWRSAIKRSLSKAVTGPIRYLDSWHVLLSMPDGEKVEPPHCLRKTERSALEQDLDVEGELPDKLACYEGLFYNYFSMGMDAQVAYGFHHLRDEKPYLAQGPITNKLIYSGYSCTQGWFCTPCGTQ
;
A
#
# COMPACT_ATOMS: atom_id res chain seq x y z
N MET A 1 12.83 64.22 -17.25
CA MET A 1 13.22 62.96 -17.94
C MET A 1 14.56 62.57 -17.33
N SER A 2 14.78 61.51 -16.58
CA SER A 2 14.15 60.20 -16.39
C SER A 2 14.64 59.64 -15.04
N ASN A 3 13.75 59.08 -14.22
CA ASN A 3 14.07 58.48 -12.92
C ASN A 3 14.59 57.04 -13.05
N PRO A 4 15.46 56.57 -12.14
CA PRO A 4 15.97 55.21 -12.13
C PRO A 4 15.01 54.20 -11.48
N THR A 5 15.15 52.97 -11.92
CA THR A 5 14.40 51.74 -11.63
C THR A 5 14.46 51.30 -10.16
N LYS A 6 13.28 51.04 -9.55
CA LYS A 6 13.14 50.22 -8.34
C LYS A 6 12.76 48.79 -8.74
N ALA A 7 13.62 47.83 -8.39
CA ALA A 7 13.30 46.41 -8.40
C ALA A 7 12.43 46.09 -7.16
N ASP A 8 11.26 45.50 -7.39
CA ASP A 8 10.30 45.16 -6.35
C ASP A 8 10.59 43.74 -5.83
N SER A 9 11.00 43.63 -4.56
CA SER A 9 11.26 42.34 -3.92
C SER A 9 9.94 41.69 -3.51
N THR A 10 9.46 40.71 -4.27
CA THR A 10 8.27 39.95 -3.90
C THR A 10 8.60 38.97 -2.77
N ARG A 11 8.30 39.34 -1.53
CA ARG A 11 8.29 38.41 -0.38
C ARG A 11 7.15 37.40 -0.56
N ILE A 12 7.49 36.14 -0.83
CA ILE A 12 6.54 35.03 -0.75
C ILE A 12 6.29 34.73 0.73
N ALA A 13 5.17 35.21 1.26
CA ALA A 13 4.73 34.90 2.60
C ALA A 13 4.25 33.43 2.66
N ALA A 14 4.96 32.60 3.42
CA ALA A 14 4.52 31.25 3.77
C ALA A 14 3.19 31.32 4.53
N ARG A 15 2.08 31.00 3.86
CA ARG A 15 0.78 30.83 4.52
C ARG A 15 0.73 29.47 5.21
N SER A 16 0.67 29.55 6.53
CA SER A 16 0.37 28.50 7.51
C SER A 16 -0.62 27.43 7.01
N SER A 17 -0.19 26.17 7.08
CA SER A 17 -0.85 24.94 6.63
C SER A 17 -2.01 24.47 7.52
N MET A 18 -2.62 25.33 8.32
CA MET A 18 -3.73 24.95 9.21
C MET A 18 -5.12 25.17 8.60
N VAL A 19 -5.23 25.97 7.54
CA VAL A 19 -6.55 26.30 6.94
C VAL A 19 -7.05 25.23 5.96
N ASP A 20 -6.15 24.39 5.42
CA ASP A 20 -6.54 23.29 4.51
C ASP A 20 -7.04 22.03 5.25
N SER A 21 -6.87 21.95 6.57
CA SER A 21 -7.45 20.86 7.37
C SER A 21 -8.92 21.08 7.73
N ILE A 22 -9.47 22.28 7.51
CA ILE A 22 -10.85 22.63 7.90
C ILE A 22 -11.79 22.68 6.68
N LYS A 23 -11.27 22.91 5.46
CA LYS A 23 -12.08 22.91 4.23
C LYS A 23 -12.44 21.51 3.69
N GLY A 24 -11.92 20.44 4.28
CA GLY A 24 -12.28 19.05 3.96
C GLY A 24 -13.50 18.50 4.72
N CYS A 25 -14.02 19.23 5.72
CA CYS A 25 -15.26 18.85 6.42
C CYS A 25 -16.48 19.31 5.62
N GLY A 26 -16.74 18.64 4.50
CA GLY A 26 -18.04 18.72 3.84
C GLY A 26 -19.13 18.22 4.79
N LEU A 27 -19.96 19.16 5.27
CA LEU A 27 -21.19 18.94 6.05
C LEU A 27 -22.33 18.30 5.22
N SER A 28 -21.99 17.46 4.24
CA SER A 28 -22.92 16.64 3.47
C SER A 28 -22.48 15.18 3.59
N GLY A 29 -22.70 14.62 4.77
CA GLY A 29 -22.34 13.23 5.06
C GLY A 29 -23.32 12.29 4.39
N ILE A 30 -23.07 11.89 3.14
CA ILE A 30 -23.78 10.76 2.51
C ILE A 30 -23.66 9.56 3.46
N ARG A 31 -24.79 9.16 4.06
CA ARG A 31 -24.85 8.02 4.96
C ARG A 31 -24.79 6.76 4.11
N ILE A 32 -23.61 6.16 4.04
CA ILE A 32 -23.42 4.89 3.31
C ILE A 32 -24.05 3.77 4.13
N ASP A 33 -25.11 3.19 3.57
CA ASP A 33 -25.78 2.04 4.14
C ASP A 33 -24.84 0.80 4.18
N LYS A 34 -24.94 0.03 5.27
CA LYS A 34 -24.02 -1.10 5.50
C LYS A 34 -24.31 -2.24 4.52
N GLU A 35 -25.58 -2.58 4.32
CA GLU A 35 -25.97 -3.74 3.52
C GLU A 35 -25.81 -3.45 2.04
N THR A 36 -26.14 -2.23 1.61
CA THR A 36 -25.85 -1.76 0.24
C THR A 36 -24.36 -1.78 -0.08
N LEU A 37 -23.49 -1.47 0.88
CA LEU A 37 -22.04 -1.54 0.65
C LEU A 37 -21.57 -2.99 0.54
N LYS A 38 -22.10 -3.89 1.37
CA LYS A 38 -21.75 -5.32 1.35
C LYS A 38 -22.08 -5.97 0.01
N THR A 39 -23.28 -5.76 -0.52
CA THR A 39 -23.70 -6.35 -1.80
C THR A 39 -22.82 -5.93 -2.97
N ARG A 40 -22.12 -4.79 -2.85
CA ARG A 40 -21.21 -4.26 -3.88
C ARG A 40 -19.77 -4.74 -3.76
N ILE A 41 -19.37 -5.37 -2.66
CA ILE A 41 -17.96 -5.74 -2.38
C ILE A 41 -17.72 -7.18 -1.89
N LEU A 42 -18.75 -7.85 -1.36
CA LEU A 42 -18.63 -9.21 -0.85
C LEU A 42 -18.45 -10.20 -1.99
N ILE A 43 -17.35 -10.95 -1.93
CA ILE A 43 -17.09 -12.05 -2.86
C ILE A 43 -18.03 -13.21 -2.48
N PRO A 44 -18.61 -13.92 -3.46
CA PRO A 44 -19.41 -15.13 -3.23
C PRO A 44 -18.74 -16.08 -2.25
N GLU A 45 -19.54 -16.71 -1.39
CA GLU A 45 -19.04 -17.42 -0.22
C GLU A 45 -18.07 -18.55 -0.58
N TYR A 46 -18.42 -19.36 -1.57
CA TYR A 46 -17.57 -20.47 -2.00
C TYR A 46 -16.21 -19.99 -2.52
N LEU A 47 -16.16 -18.89 -3.28
CA LEU A 47 -14.92 -18.29 -3.78
C LEU A 47 -14.04 -17.76 -2.65
N ARG A 48 -14.60 -17.00 -1.71
CA ARG A 48 -13.80 -16.42 -0.61
C ARG A 48 -13.28 -17.52 0.33
N LEU A 49 -14.03 -18.60 0.53
CA LEU A 49 -13.58 -19.77 1.29
C LEU A 49 -12.47 -20.53 0.54
N ALA A 50 -12.62 -20.78 -0.76
CA ALA A 50 -11.60 -21.42 -1.58
C ALA A 50 -10.30 -20.60 -1.61
N ILE A 51 -10.37 -19.28 -1.78
CA ILE A 51 -9.21 -18.37 -1.72
C ILE A 51 -8.49 -18.48 -0.37
N LYS A 52 -9.24 -18.47 0.73
CA LYS A 52 -8.67 -18.58 2.09
C LYS A 52 -7.97 -19.92 2.30
N GLU A 53 -8.61 -21.03 1.92
CA GLU A 53 -8.04 -22.37 2.06
C GLU A 53 -6.82 -22.56 1.15
N ALA A 54 -6.86 -22.05 -0.08
CA ALA A 54 -5.72 -22.06 -1.00
C ALA A 54 -4.48 -21.37 -0.42
N ILE A 55 -4.66 -20.21 0.22
CA ILE A 55 -3.55 -19.49 0.89
C ILE A 55 -3.02 -20.27 2.09
N GLN A 56 -3.91 -20.86 2.90
CA GLN A 56 -3.54 -21.61 4.10
C GLN A 56 -2.76 -22.89 3.76
N LEU A 57 -3.22 -23.63 2.76
CA LEU A 57 -2.60 -24.87 2.29
C LEU A 57 -1.41 -24.61 1.36
N LYS A 58 -1.22 -23.37 0.92
CA LYS A 58 -0.23 -23.00 -0.11
C LYS A 58 -0.41 -23.83 -1.38
N ASP A 59 -1.68 -24.03 -1.76
CA ASP A 59 -2.09 -24.80 -2.92
C ASP A 59 -3.21 -24.06 -3.67
N SER A 60 -2.99 -23.75 -4.94
CA SER A 60 -3.98 -23.08 -5.77
C SER A 60 -5.03 -24.04 -6.40
N SER A 61 -4.90 -25.37 -6.25
CA SER A 61 -5.89 -26.34 -6.77
C SER A 61 -7.12 -26.55 -5.88
N VAL A 62 -7.15 -26.01 -4.67
CA VAL A 62 -8.20 -26.31 -3.67
C VAL A 62 -9.63 -26.13 -4.19
N GLY A 63 -9.90 -25.12 -5.01
CA GLY A 63 -11.23 -24.87 -5.57
C GLY A 63 -11.63 -25.77 -6.76
N VAL A 64 -10.70 -26.55 -7.31
CA VAL A 64 -10.87 -27.30 -8.56
C VAL A 64 -11.44 -28.71 -8.32
N ASP A 65 -10.81 -29.43 -7.40
CA ASP A 65 -11.07 -30.86 -7.16
C ASP A 65 -12.08 -31.11 -6.04
N ASP A 66 -12.46 -30.05 -5.33
CA ASP A 66 -13.25 -30.18 -4.13
C ASP A 66 -14.75 -29.99 -4.38
N ASN A 67 -15.47 -31.12 -4.38
CA ASN A 67 -16.92 -31.14 -4.46
C ASN A 67 -17.61 -30.30 -3.37
N ARG A 68 -16.92 -29.91 -2.28
CA ARG A 68 -17.45 -28.99 -1.27
C ARG A 68 -17.79 -27.61 -1.85
N PHE A 69 -17.00 -27.10 -2.81
CA PHE A 69 -17.25 -25.80 -3.43
C PHE A 69 -18.27 -25.90 -4.57
N LYS A 70 -18.27 -27.00 -5.33
CA LYS A 70 -19.30 -27.28 -6.37
C LYS A 70 -20.69 -27.53 -5.79
N LYS A 71 -20.79 -28.10 -4.58
CA LYS A 71 -22.09 -28.35 -3.93
C LYS A 71 -22.77 -27.06 -3.43
N ILE A 72 -22.02 -25.96 -3.30
CA ILE A 72 -22.59 -24.63 -3.01
C ILE A 72 -23.29 -24.07 -4.27
N GLU A 73 -22.78 -24.38 -5.47
CA GLU A 73 -23.37 -23.99 -6.78
C GLU A 73 -24.75 -24.64 -7.05
N LEU A 74 -25.06 -25.79 -6.44
CA LEU A 74 -26.31 -26.54 -6.69
C LEU A 74 -27.51 -26.07 -5.85
N ASN A 75 -27.36 -25.04 -5.01
CA ASN A 75 -28.51 -24.36 -4.42
C ASN A 75 -29.10 -23.39 -5.47
N GLU A 76 -29.87 -23.93 -6.40
CA GLU A 76 -30.48 -23.27 -7.58
C GLU A 76 -31.35 -22.03 -7.29
N ASP A 77 -31.52 -21.63 -6.03
CA ASP A 77 -32.38 -20.51 -5.60
C ASP A 77 -31.63 -19.19 -5.37
N GLN A 78 -30.30 -19.18 -5.49
CA GLN A 78 -29.50 -17.96 -5.45
C GLN A 78 -28.77 -17.78 -6.77
N ASN A 79 -29.29 -16.92 -7.66
CA ASN A 79 -28.46 -16.33 -8.70
C ASN A 79 -27.26 -15.66 -7.99
N GLU A 80 -26.09 -16.30 -8.03
CA GLU A 80 -24.89 -15.78 -7.37
C GLU A 80 -24.43 -14.52 -8.10
N VAL A 81 -24.84 -13.37 -7.56
CA VAL A 81 -24.55 -12.07 -8.18
C VAL A 81 -23.10 -11.69 -7.86
N VAL A 82 -22.27 -11.63 -8.89
CA VAL A 82 -20.92 -11.07 -8.80
C VAL A 82 -21.05 -9.60 -8.37
N PRO A 83 -20.38 -9.17 -7.28
CA PRO A 83 -20.45 -7.79 -6.83
C PRO A 83 -19.88 -6.82 -7.88
N GLU A 84 -20.27 -5.55 -7.81
CA GLU A 84 -19.76 -4.50 -8.70
C GLU A 84 -18.24 -4.32 -8.58
N ALA A 85 -17.70 -4.44 -7.36
CA ALA A 85 -16.29 -4.30 -7.06
C ALA A 85 -15.89 -5.29 -5.95
N PRO A 86 -15.76 -6.59 -6.27
CA PRO A 86 -15.29 -7.60 -5.32
C PRO A 86 -13.98 -7.12 -4.72
N MET A 87 -13.84 -7.20 -3.39
CA MET A 87 -12.76 -6.48 -2.72
C MET A 87 -12.01 -7.32 -1.71
N VAL A 88 -10.68 -7.26 -1.76
CA VAL A 88 -9.79 -7.83 -0.73
C VAL A 88 -9.09 -6.69 -0.01
N ILE A 89 -8.92 -6.81 1.31
CA ILE A 89 -8.28 -5.79 2.14
C ILE A 89 -7.06 -6.36 2.84
N PHE A 90 -5.91 -5.73 2.63
CA PHE A 90 -4.70 -5.95 3.43
C PHE A 90 -4.63 -4.92 4.56
N VAL A 91 -4.43 -5.39 5.80
CA VAL A 91 -4.31 -4.54 6.98
C VAL A 91 -2.94 -4.74 7.61
N ASN A 92 -2.17 -3.65 7.73
CA ASN A 92 -0.97 -3.64 8.56
C ASN A 92 -1.35 -3.33 10.02
N SER A 93 -1.48 -4.37 10.83
CA SER A 93 -1.87 -4.23 12.25
C SER A 93 -0.84 -3.47 13.11
N LYS A 94 0.40 -3.28 12.66
CA LYS A 94 1.41 -2.43 13.36
C LYS A 94 1.23 -0.94 13.05
N SER A 95 0.53 -0.56 11.99
CA SER A 95 0.36 0.84 11.58
C SER A 95 -0.75 1.56 12.36
N GLY A 96 -0.72 2.90 12.36
CA GLY A 96 -1.83 3.73 12.85
C GLY A 96 -2.01 3.78 14.36
N GLY A 97 -0.94 3.76 15.16
CA GLY A 97 -1.03 4.00 16.61
C GLY A 97 -1.89 2.99 17.36
N ARG A 98 -1.82 1.69 16.99
CA ARG A 98 -2.63 0.58 17.51
C ARG A 98 -4.11 0.58 17.09
N HIS A 99 -4.54 1.40 16.14
CA HIS A 99 -5.87 1.28 15.54
C HIS A 99 -6.00 0.10 14.57
N GLY A 100 -4.89 -0.47 14.09
CA GLY A 100 -4.86 -1.59 13.14
C GLY A 100 -5.73 -2.80 13.53
N PRO A 101 -5.59 -3.38 14.75
CA PRO A 101 -6.41 -4.51 15.18
C PRO A 101 -7.91 -4.19 15.27
N VAL A 102 -8.25 -2.99 15.75
CA VAL A 102 -9.65 -2.53 15.85
C VAL A 102 -10.26 -2.33 14.46
N LEU A 103 -9.49 -1.74 13.54
CA LEU A 103 -9.88 -1.60 12.14
C LEU A 103 -10.08 -2.97 11.49
N LYS A 104 -9.13 -3.90 11.66
CA LYS A 104 -9.21 -5.27 11.14
C LYS A 104 -10.51 -5.93 11.58
N LYS A 105 -10.78 -5.97 12.89
CA LYS A 105 -12.01 -6.57 13.43
C LYS A 105 -13.25 -5.95 12.80
N ARG A 106 -13.27 -4.62 12.64
CA ARG A 106 -14.42 -3.93 12.05
C ARG A 106 -14.62 -4.24 10.57
N LEU A 107 -13.53 -4.38 9.81
CA LEU A 107 -13.59 -4.79 8.41
C LEU A 107 -14.06 -6.24 8.29
N GLN A 108 -13.59 -7.14 9.17
CA GLN A 108 -14.03 -8.53 9.23
C GLN A 108 -15.53 -8.63 9.58
N GLU A 109 -16.05 -7.81 10.51
CA GLU A 109 -17.49 -7.69 10.79
C GLU A 109 -18.34 -7.17 9.60
N LEU A 110 -17.69 -6.57 8.60
CA LEU A 110 -18.33 -6.06 7.39
C LEU A 110 -18.24 -7.06 6.23
N MET A 111 -17.07 -7.68 6.04
CA MET A 111 -16.72 -8.41 4.82
C MET A 111 -16.33 -9.89 5.03
N GLY A 112 -16.29 -10.36 6.28
CA GLY A 112 -15.76 -11.68 6.61
C GLY A 112 -14.23 -11.68 6.79
N GLU A 113 -13.72 -12.74 7.41
CA GLU A 113 -12.28 -12.91 7.65
C GLU A 113 -11.53 -13.36 6.39
N GLU A 114 -12.26 -13.93 5.44
CA GLU A 114 -11.80 -14.46 4.17
C GLU A 114 -11.34 -13.37 3.21
N GLN A 115 -11.83 -12.14 3.37
CA GLN A 115 -11.51 -10.98 2.51
C GLN A 115 -10.63 -9.93 3.21
N VAL A 116 -10.29 -10.12 4.49
CA VAL A 116 -9.53 -9.14 5.29
C VAL A 116 -8.29 -9.80 5.88
N PHE A 117 -7.16 -9.60 5.20
CA PHE A 117 -5.88 -10.22 5.53
C PHE A 117 -5.00 -9.30 6.38
N ASP A 118 -4.54 -9.81 7.52
CA ASP A 118 -3.47 -9.15 8.28
C ASP A 118 -2.14 -9.47 7.62
N LEU A 119 -1.36 -8.45 7.31
CA LEU A 119 -0.06 -8.60 6.65
C LEU A 119 0.99 -9.33 7.48
N LYS A 120 0.75 -9.51 8.79
CA LYS A 120 1.54 -10.41 9.63
C LYS A 120 1.27 -11.90 9.34
N SER A 121 0.04 -12.20 8.92
CA SER A 121 -0.45 -13.58 8.76
C SER A 121 -0.40 -14.04 7.30
N VAL A 122 -0.77 -13.16 6.38
CA VAL A 122 -0.79 -13.44 4.94
C VAL A 122 0.00 -12.36 4.22
N LYS A 123 1.09 -12.76 3.57
CA LYS A 123 1.92 -11.83 2.80
C LYS A 123 1.28 -11.60 1.41
N PRO A 124 1.39 -10.40 0.81
CA PRO A 124 0.82 -10.14 -0.51
C PRO A 124 1.30 -11.12 -1.61
N PRO A 125 2.57 -11.57 -1.64
CA PRO A 125 2.99 -12.61 -2.59
C PRO A 125 2.26 -13.94 -2.41
N GLU A 126 1.89 -14.34 -1.18
CA GLU A 126 1.13 -15.57 -0.94
C GLU A 126 -0.29 -15.44 -1.48
N PHE A 127 -0.92 -14.27 -1.32
CA PHE A 127 -2.21 -13.98 -1.93
C PHE A 127 -2.15 -14.03 -3.47
N VAL A 128 -1.11 -13.44 -4.08
CA VAL A 128 -0.94 -13.46 -5.55
C VAL A 128 -0.70 -14.88 -6.08
N LYS A 129 0.15 -15.65 -5.39
CA LYS A 129 0.56 -16.99 -5.82
C LYS A 129 -0.52 -18.06 -5.58
N TYR A 130 -1.28 -17.94 -4.50
CA TYR A 130 -2.25 -18.98 -4.10
C TYR A 130 -3.69 -18.50 -4.20
N GLY A 131 -4.01 -17.32 -3.66
CA GLY A 131 -5.37 -16.77 -3.66
C GLY A 131 -5.86 -16.39 -5.06
N LEU A 132 -5.15 -15.51 -5.77
CA LEU A 132 -5.51 -15.12 -7.14
C LEU A 132 -5.41 -16.31 -8.10
N ALA A 133 -4.36 -17.12 -7.98
CA ALA A 133 -4.18 -18.29 -8.84
C ALA A 133 -5.31 -19.33 -8.64
N CYS A 134 -5.85 -19.47 -7.42
CA CYS A 134 -7.01 -20.32 -7.18
C CYS A 134 -8.24 -19.81 -7.95
N LEU A 135 -8.51 -18.51 -7.87
CA LEU A 135 -9.61 -17.88 -8.59
C LEU A 135 -9.45 -18.01 -10.12
N GLU A 136 -8.23 -17.81 -10.63
CA GLU A 136 -7.88 -17.97 -12.04
C GLU A 136 -8.05 -19.42 -12.52
N LYS A 137 -7.65 -20.40 -11.70
CA LYS A 137 -7.85 -21.83 -12.00
C LYS A 137 -9.33 -22.19 -12.07
N MET A 138 -10.14 -21.76 -11.10
CA MET A 138 -11.59 -21.97 -11.12
C MET A 138 -12.21 -21.36 -12.39
N ALA A 139 -11.82 -20.12 -12.73
CA ALA A 139 -12.25 -19.46 -13.96
C ALA A 139 -11.86 -20.24 -15.23
N SER A 140 -10.65 -20.81 -15.28
CA SER A 140 -10.17 -21.60 -16.43
C SER A 140 -10.95 -22.90 -16.65
N LEU A 141 -11.62 -23.40 -15.61
CA LEU A 141 -12.43 -24.62 -15.64
C LEU A 141 -13.92 -24.36 -15.91
N GLY A 142 -14.28 -23.11 -16.21
CA GLY A 142 -15.63 -22.73 -16.61
C GLY A 142 -16.46 -22.05 -15.53
N ASP A 143 -15.90 -21.77 -14.33
CA ASP A 143 -16.59 -20.96 -13.33
C ASP A 143 -16.64 -19.48 -13.78
N GLN A 144 -17.78 -19.08 -14.33
CA GLN A 144 -18.02 -17.75 -14.84
C GLN A 144 -18.05 -16.68 -13.72
N CYS A 145 -18.50 -17.06 -12.52
CA CYS A 145 -18.54 -16.20 -11.36
C CYS A 145 -17.12 -15.91 -10.83
N ALA A 146 -16.25 -16.92 -10.80
CA ALA A 146 -14.82 -16.76 -10.54
C ALA A 146 -14.15 -15.84 -11.57
N LYS A 147 -14.44 -16.04 -12.86
CA LYS A 147 -13.90 -15.23 -13.95
C LYS A 147 -14.27 -13.76 -13.79
N GLU A 148 -15.55 -13.45 -13.64
CA GLU A 148 -15.99 -12.06 -13.47
C GLU A 148 -15.48 -11.44 -12.16
N THR A 149 -15.41 -12.24 -11.08
CA THR A 149 -14.82 -11.80 -9.81
C THR A 149 -13.35 -11.41 -10.02
N ARG A 150 -12.58 -12.21 -10.76
CA ARG A 150 -11.17 -11.96 -11.07
C ARG A 150 -10.97 -10.70 -11.92
N GLU A 151 -11.86 -10.45 -12.87
CA GLU A 151 -11.83 -9.29 -13.75
C GLU A 151 -12.18 -7.99 -13.01
N LYS A 152 -13.13 -8.03 -12.07
CA LYS A 152 -13.64 -6.85 -11.34
C LYS A 152 -12.94 -6.61 -9.99
N LEU A 153 -12.05 -7.52 -9.57
CA LEU A 153 -11.41 -7.50 -8.25
C LEU A 153 -10.69 -6.17 -7.99
N ARG A 154 -10.87 -5.64 -6.77
CA ARG A 154 -10.14 -4.47 -6.27
C ARG A 154 -9.46 -4.79 -4.95
N ILE A 155 -8.35 -4.10 -4.67
CA ILE A 155 -7.60 -4.29 -3.44
C ILE A 155 -7.59 -2.98 -2.64
N MET A 156 -7.80 -3.10 -1.33
CA MET A 156 -7.60 -1.99 -0.39
C MET A 156 -6.44 -2.28 0.54
N VAL A 157 -5.61 -1.27 0.79
CA VAL A 157 -4.46 -1.39 1.71
C VAL A 157 -4.64 -0.43 2.86
N ALA A 158 -4.79 -0.95 4.06
CA ALA A 158 -4.79 -0.17 5.30
C ALA A 158 -3.39 -0.17 5.91
N GLY A 159 -2.65 0.91 5.67
CA GLY A 159 -1.24 1.04 6.03
C GLY A 159 -0.66 2.41 5.69
N GLY A 160 0.67 2.53 5.77
CA GLY A 160 1.42 3.66 5.22
C GLY A 160 2.02 3.35 3.84
N ASP A 161 2.84 4.25 3.31
CA ASP A 161 3.40 4.15 1.95
C ASP A 161 4.18 2.86 1.70
N GLY A 162 5.05 2.43 2.64
CA GLY A 162 5.78 1.17 2.49
C GLY A 162 4.87 -0.07 2.48
N THR A 163 3.70 -0.01 3.13
CA THR A 163 2.71 -1.09 3.08
C THR A 163 2.00 -1.12 1.72
N ALA A 164 1.59 0.04 1.22
CA ALA A 164 1.00 0.16 -0.12
C ALA A 164 1.99 -0.28 -1.20
N GLY A 165 3.25 0.16 -1.12
CA GLY A 165 4.32 -0.23 -2.03
C GLY A 165 4.61 -1.73 -2.03
N TRP A 166 4.56 -2.40 -0.86
CA TRP A 166 4.73 -3.85 -0.80
C TRP A 166 3.62 -4.60 -1.53
N VAL A 167 2.36 -4.19 -1.35
CA VAL A 167 1.21 -4.78 -2.05
C VAL A 167 1.30 -4.52 -3.56
N LEU A 168 1.54 -3.26 -3.96
CA LEU A 168 1.69 -2.88 -5.36
C LEU A 168 2.83 -3.65 -6.04
N GLY A 169 4.00 -3.74 -5.39
CA GLY A 169 5.15 -4.47 -5.90
C GLY A 169 4.88 -5.96 -6.06
N SER A 170 4.09 -6.55 -5.15
CA SER A 170 3.68 -7.96 -5.26
C SER A 170 2.69 -8.19 -6.40
N LEU A 171 1.77 -7.25 -6.64
CA LEU A 171 0.82 -7.31 -7.75
C LEU A 171 1.49 -7.04 -9.10
N ALA A 172 2.59 -6.28 -9.12
CA ALA A 172 3.33 -6.00 -10.34
C ALA A 172 3.96 -7.27 -10.97
N GLU A 173 4.18 -8.32 -10.18
CA GLU A 173 4.62 -9.62 -10.73
C GLU A 173 3.60 -10.22 -11.69
N LEU A 174 2.32 -9.87 -11.58
CA LEU A 174 1.29 -10.27 -12.56
C LEU A 174 1.60 -9.75 -13.97
N TYR A 175 2.25 -8.59 -14.13
CA TYR A 175 2.70 -8.12 -15.45
C TYR A 175 3.81 -8.98 -16.02
N LYS A 176 4.72 -9.47 -15.17
CA LYS A 176 5.83 -10.34 -15.59
C LYS A 176 5.35 -11.74 -15.97
N GLU A 177 4.30 -12.20 -15.31
CA GLU A 177 3.68 -13.52 -15.52
C GLU A 177 2.56 -13.51 -16.57
N ASP A 178 2.28 -12.36 -17.22
CA ASP A 178 1.16 -12.16 -18.17
C ASP A 178 -0.22 -12.54 -17.59
N ARG A 179 -0.42 -12.29 -16.28
CA ARG A 179 -1.64 -12.60 -15.52
C ARG A 179 -2.54 -11.38 -15.33
N LEU A 180 -3.15 -10.94 -16.43
CA LEU A 180 -4.03 -9.76 -16.45
C LEU A 180 -5.49 -10.11 -16.06
N PRO A 181 -6.28 -9.13 -15.56
CA PRO A 181 -5.88 -7.75 -15.23
C PRO A 181 -5.15 -7.66 -13.89
N VAL A 182 -4.36 -6.60 -13.68
CA VAL A 182 -3.82 -6.28 -12.35
C VAL A 182 -4.88 -5.52 -11.53
N PRO A 183 -5.31 -6.03 -10.36
CA PRO A 183 -6.35 -5.38 -9.56
C PRO A 183 -5.97 -3.94 -9.15
N PRO A 184 -6.84 -2.93 -9.34
CA PRO A 184 -6.59 -1.58 -8.86
C PRO A 184 -6.50 -1.54 -7.33
N VAL A 185 -5.64 -0.67 -6.81
CA VAL A 185 -5.35 -0.56 -5.38
C VAL A 185 -5.80 0.79 -4.82
N GLY A 186 -6.62 0.76 -3.77
CA GLY A 186 -6.95 1.93 -2.95
C GLY A 186 -6.26 1.89 -1.59
N ILE A 187 -6.16 3.04 -0.93
CA ILE A 187 -5.40 3.19 0.33
C ILE A 187 -6.31 3.70 1.45
N ILE A 188 -6.22 3.07 2.62
CA ILE A 188 -6.71 3.59 3.90
C ILE A 188 -5.48 4.08 4.68
N PRO A 189 -5.27 5.42 4.79
CA PRO A 189 -4.03 5.99 5.30
C PRO A 189 -3.87 5.80 6.81
N LEU A 190 -3.17 4.74 7.22
CA LEU A 190 -2.81 4.48 8.63
C LEU A 190 -1.39 4.92 8.98
N GLY A 191 -0.59 5.34 8.00
CA GLY A 191 0.78 5.82 8.22
C GLY A 191 0.85 7.24 8.77
N THR A 192 2.07 7.76 8.90
CA THR A 192 2.35 9.14 9.30
C THR A 192 2.54 10.09 8.10
N GLY A 193 3.26 9.65 7.05
CA GLY A 193 3.47 10.41 5.80
C GLY A 193 2.27 10.34 4.86
N ASN A 194 1.92 9.11 4.43
CA ASN A 194 0.79 8.80 3.54
C ASN A 194 0.82 9.60 2.23
N ASP A 195 1.99 9.79 1.66
CA ASP A 195 2.20 10.62 0.46
C ASP A 195 1.49 10.06 -0.77
N LEU A 196 1.53 8.73 -0.98
CA LEU A 196 0.75 8.07 -2.02
C LEU A 196 -0.75 8.27 -1.80
N SER A 197 -1.19 8.16 -0.55
CA SER A 197 -2.60 8.37 -0.20
C SER A 197 -3.06 9.80 -0.50
N ARG A 198 -2.21 10.81 -0.22
CA ARG A 198 -2.47 12.23 -0.55
C ARG A 198 -2.53 12.45 -2.06
N SER A 199 -1.55 11.93 -2.78
CA SER A 199 -1.43 12.08 -4.25
C SER A 199 -2.65 11.53 -4.98
N PHE A 200 -3.24 10.43 -4.49
CA PHE A 200 -4.45 9.82 -5.05
C PHE A 200 -5.75 10.20 -4.30
N SER A 201 -5.71 11.29 -3.52
CA SER A 201 -6.87 11.85 -2.80
C SER A 201 -7.58 10.88 -1.84
N TRP A 202 -6.89 9.85 -1.33
CA TRP A 202 -7.39 8.92 -0.32
C TRP A 202 -7.35 9.50 1.10
N GLY A 203 -6.62 10.60 1.28
CA GLY A 203 -6.54 11.35 2.53
C GLY A 203 -5.14 11.32 3.13
N GLY A 204 -4.87 12.23 4.07
CA GLY A 204 -3.55 12.36 4.68
C GLY A 204 -3.35 11.61 5.99
N SER A 205 -4.43 11.18 6.62
CA SER A 205 -4.42 10.56 7.95
C SER A 205 -5.73 9.82 8.20
N PHE A 206 -5.68 8.82 9.05
CA PHE A 206 -6.88 8.14 9.52
C PHE A 206 -7.73 9.09 10.37
N PRO A 207 -8.99 9.38 9.99
CA PRO A 207 -9.78 10.42 10.64
C PRO A 207 -10.32 9.98 12.00
N PHE A 208 -10.55 10.93 12.91
CA PHE A 208 -11.10 10.67 14.25
C PHE A 208 -12.46 9.97 14.20
N ALA A 209 -13.33 10.33 13.25
CA ALA A 209 -14.59 9.65 12.94
C ALA A 209 -14.39 8.42 12.04
N TRP A 210 -13.45 7.54 12.42
CA TRP A 210 -12.95 6.48 11.56
C TRP A 210 -14.00 5.45 11.11
N ARG A 211 -15.02 5.18 11.94
CA ARG A 211 -16.08 4.21 11.61
C ARG A 211 -16.83 4.58 10.33
N SER A 212 -17.20 5.85 10.19
CA SER A 212 -17.87 6.36 9.00
C SER A 212 -16.88 6.55 7.85
N ALA A 213 -15.60 6.80 8.16
CA ALA A 213 -14.55 6.94 7.16
C ALA A 213 -14.24 5.64 6.43
N ILE A 214 -14.23 4.49 7.12
CA ILE A 214 -14.04 3.18 6.48
C ILE A 214 -15.06 2.98 5.36
N LYS A 215 -16.36 3.14 5.68
CA LYS A 215 -17.41 2.98 4.68
C LYS A 215 -17.24 3.93 3.50
N ARG A 216 -16.83 5.17 3.74
CA ARG A 216 -16.53 6.15 2.68
C ARG A 216 -15.34 5.72 1.84
N SER A 217 -14.25 5.22 2.43
CA SER A 217 -13.10 4.70 1.70
C SER A 217 -13.48 3.50 0.85
N LEU A 218 -14.26 2.56 1.38
CA LEU A 218 -14.74 1.39 0.62
C LEU A 218 -15.68 1.82 -0.51
N SER A 219 -16.65 2.69 -0.23
CA SER A 219 -17.53 3.23 -1.28
C SER A 219 -16.77 3.99 -2.36
N LYS A 220 -15.76 4.78 -1.98
CA LYS A 220 -14.86 5.46 -2.92
C LYS A 220 -14.06 4.45 -3.73
N ALA A 221 -13.67 3.32 -3.15
CA ALA A 221 -13.00 2.24 -3.87
C ALA A 221 -13.91 1.47 -4.81
N VAL A 222 -15.23 1.53 -4.64
CA VAL A 222 -16.21 1.00 -5.61
C VAL A 222 -16.44 1.99 -6.76
N THR A 223 -16.71 3.26 -6.47
CA THR A 223 -17.16 4.23 -7.49
C THR A 223 -16.06 5.14 -8.04
N GLY A 224 -14.89 5.16 -7.39
CA GLY A 224 -13.79 6.06 -7.76
C GLY A 224 -13.16 5.67 -9.09
N PRO A 225 -12.64 6.66 -9.85
CA PRO A 225 -11.95 6.40 -11.10
C PRO A 225 -10.62 5.68 -10.84
N ILE A 226 -10.30 4.72 -11.72
CA ILE A 226 -8.98 4.09 -11.75
C ILE A 226 -8.00 5.07 -12.41
N ARG A 227 -6.80 5.18 -11.84
CA ARG A 227 -5.71 6.02 -12.35
C ARG A 227 -4.45 5.17 -12.49
N TYR A 228 -3.68 5.44 -13.53
CA TYR A 228 -2.37 4.83 -13.71
C TYR A 228 -1.35 5.45 -12.76
N LEU A 229 -0.40 4.64 -12.32
CA LEU A 229 0.67 5.01 -11.43
C LEU A 229 1.97 4.47 -12.04
N ASP A 230 2.91 5.37 -12.28
CA ASP A 230 4.25 5.01 -12.73
C ASP A 230 5.01 4.30 -11.59
N SER A 231 5.91 3.40 -11.96
CA SER A 231 6.74 2.66 -11.01
C SER A 231 8.20 2.70 -11.43
N TRP A 232 9.09 2.91 -10.47
CA TRP A 232 10.53 2.90 -10.69
C TRP A 232 11.08 1.55 -10.26
N HIS A 233 11.71 0.84 -11.19
CA HIS A 233 12.48 -0.36 -10.87
C HIS A 233 13.88 0.05 -10.43
N VAL A 234 14.18 -0.18 -9.16
CA VAL A 234 15.46 0.16 -8.55
C VAL A 234 16.26 -1.11 -8.35
N LEU A 235 17.50 -1.10 -8.81
CA LEU A 235 18.50 -2.14 -8.62
C LEU A 235 19.64 -1.57 -7.78
N LEU A 236 19.93 -2.24 -6.67
CA LEU A 236 20.97 -1.87 -5.72
C LEU A 236 22.03 -2.96 -5.72
N SER A 237 23.29 -2.58 -5.87
CA SER A 237 24.45 -3.46 -5.76
C SER A 237 25.35 -2.95 -4.66
N MET A 238 25.75 -3.82 -3.74
CA MET A 238 26.61 -3.47 -2.61
C MET A 238 27.64 -4.56 -2.32
N PRO A 239 28.77 -4.25 -1.66
CA PRO A 239 29.75 -5.26 -1.29
C PRO A 239 29.12 -6.41 -0.49
N ASP A 240 29.46 -7.65 -0.83
CA ASP A 240 28.99 -8.83 -0.10
C ASP A 240 29.62 -8.90 1.31
N GLY A 241 28.86 -9.39 2.29
CA GLY A 241 29.32 -9.55 3.68
C GLY A 241 28.68 -8.62 4.71
N GLU A 242 28.05 -7.52 4.30
CA GLU A 242 27.24 -6.71 5.22
C GLU A 242 25.85 -7.32 5.43
N LYS A 243 25.43 -7.43 6.71
CA LYS A 243 24.07 -7.85 7.04
C LYS A 243 23.12 -6.67 6.86
N VAL A 244 22.39 -6.65 5.76
CA VAL A 244 21.32 -5.69 5.51
C VAL A 244 19.97 -6.39 5.60
N GLU A 245 19.03 -5.75 6.30
CA GLU A 245 17.61 -6.11 6.26
C GLU A 245 16.91 -5.22 5.22
N PRO A 246 16.66 -5.71 4.00
CA PRO A 246 16.02 -4.91 2.98
C PRO A 246 14.54 -4.63 3.35
N PRO A 247 14.00 -3.46 3.03
CA PRO A 247 12.57 -3.20 3.15
C PRO A 247 11.77 -4.16 2.26
N HIS A 248 10.48 -4.38 2.58
CA HIS A 248 9.64 -5.36 1.87
C HIS A 248 9.49 -5.13 0.36
N CYS A 249 9.75 -3.92 -0.15
CA CYS A 249 9.75 -3.63 -1.58
C CYS A 249 10.99 -4.13 -2.31
N LEU A 250 12.08 -4.42 -1.58
CA LEU A 250 13.35 -4.90 -2.12
C LEU A 250 13.52 -6.39 -1.82
N ARG A 251 13.91 -7.16 -2.85
CA ARG A 251 14.23 -8.59 -2.75
C ARG A 251 15.63 -8.83 -3.27
N LYS A 252 16.32 -9.83 -2.70
CA LYS A 252 17.63 -10.25 -3.21
C LYS A 252 17.46 -10.77 -4.66
N THR A 253 18.39 -10.40 -5.52
CA THR A 253 18.43 -10.82 -6.92
C THR A 253 19.85 -11.21 -7.31
N GLU A 254 19.96 -12.05 -8.33
CA GLU A 254 21.24 -12.42 -8.95
C GLU A 254 21.63 -11.41 -10.05
N ARG A 255 20.67 -10.60 -10.53
CA ARG A 255 20.90 -9.56 -11.54
C ARG A 255 21.80 -8.46 -10.98
N SER A 256 22.87 -8.13 -11.68
CA SER A 256 23.77 -7.04 -11.31
C SER A 256 23.46 -5.76 -12.10
N ALA A 257 23.58 -4.58 -11.47
CA ALA A 257 23.47 -3.30 -12.19
C ALA A 257 24.54 -3.14 -13.28
N LEU A 258 25.63 -3.90 -13.16
CA LEU A 258 26.75 -3.92 -14.09
C LEU A 258 26.44 -4.65 -15.40
N GLU A 259 25.37 -5.46 -15.45
CA GLU A 259 24.93 -6.10 -16.70
C GLU A 259 24.21 -5.12 -17.64
N GLN A 260 23.96 -3.88 -17.23
CA GLN A 260 23.27 -2.86 -18.01
C GLN A 260 24.21 -1.86 -18.74
N ASP A 261 25.46 -2.24 -19.01
CA ASP A 261 26.47 -1.42 -19.72
C ASP A 261 26.65 0.00 -19.12
N LEU A 262 26.60 0.11 -17.80
CA LEU A 262 26.90 1.37 -17.10
C LEU A 262 28.39 1.44 -16.80
N ASP A 263 29.07 2.46 -17.34
CA ASP A 263 30.47 2.76 -17.02
C ASP A 263 30.60 3.12 -15.53
N VAL A 264 31.07 2.17 -14.71
CA VAL A 264 31.34 2.42 -13.29
C VAL A 264 32.79 2.86 -13.12
N GLU A 265 33.00 4.09 -12.64
CA GLU A 265 34.32 4.56 -12.23
C GLU A 265 34.72 3.90 -10.89
N GLY A 266 35.69 2.98 -10.92
CA GLY A 266 36.34 2.41 -9.73
C GLY A 266 36.61 0.90 -9.79
N GLU A 267 37.42 0.40 -8.86
CA GLU A 267 37.59 -1.05 -8.65
C GLU A 267 36.33 -1.63 -8.00
N LEU A 268 35.73 -2.61 -8.65
CA LEU A 268 34.56 -3.30 -8.14
C LEU A 268 34.95 -4.35 -7.08
N PRO A 269 34.18 -4.50 -5.99
CA PRO A 269 34.36 -5.60 -5.06
C PRO A 269 34.23 -6.96 -5.76
N ASP A 270 35.06 -7.93 -5.37
CA ASP A 270 35.07 -9.30 -5.92
C ASP A 270 33.72 -10.03 -5.78
N LYS A 271 32.89 -9.63 -4.80
CA LYS A 271 31.55 -10.16 -4.56
C LYS A 271 30.56 -9.04 -4.26
N LEU A 272 29.43 -9.05 -4.96
CA LEU A 272 28.34 -8.11 -4.80
C LEU A 272 27.07 -8.82 -4.33
N ALA A 273 26.40 -8.23 -3.34
CA ALA A 273 25.02 -8.53 -3.02
C ALA A 273 24.09 -7.57 -3.78
N CYS A 274 23.18 -8.12 -4.59
CA CYS A 274 22.24 -7.33 -5.38
C CYS A 274 20.79 -7.45 -4.87
N TYR A 275 20.07 -6.34 -4.91
CA TYR A 275 18.68 -6.24 -4.50
C TYR A 275 17.88 -5.45 -5.54
N GLU A 276 16.68 -5.90 -5.86
CA GLU A 276 15.79 -5.19 -6.77
C GLU A 276 14.41 -4.97 -6.17
N GLY A 277 13.71 -3.95 -6.65
CA GLY A 277 12.36 -3.67 -6.19
C GLY A 277 11.67 -2.53 -6.92
N LEU A 278 10.38 -2.36 -6.64
CA LEU A 278 9.58 -1.28 -7.20
C LEU A 278 9.35 -0.17 -6.17
N PHE A 279 9.54 1.06 -6.61
CA PHE A 279 9.29 2.28 -5.85
C PHE A 279 8.23 3.12 -6.56
N TYR A 280 7.41 3.82 -5.78
CA TYR A 280 6.22 4.52 -6.29
C TYR A 280 6.13 5.99 -5.88
N ASN A 281 7.04 6.46 -5.02
CA ASN A 281 6.97 7.80 -4.44
C ASN A 281 8.33 8.50 -4.50
N TYR A 282 9.32 7.98 -3.77
CA TYR A 282 10.67 8.51 -3.76
C TYR A 282 11.69 7.41 -3.46
N PHE A 283 12.93 7.67 -3.89
CA PHE A 283 14.15 7.00 -3.45
C PHE A 283 15.13 8.11 -3.06
N SER A 284 15.73 8.02 -1.87
CA SER A 284 16.64 9.05 -1.37
C SER A 284 17.94 8.47 -0.81
N MET A 285 19.00 9.28 -0.90
CA MET A 285 20.33 9.01 -0.37
C MET A 285 20.89 10.26 0.32
N GLY A 286 21.91 10.10 1.16
CA GLY A 286 22.53 11.20 1.90
C GLY A 286 21.69 11.65 3.11
N MET A 287 21.62 12.96 3.33
CA MET A 287 21.05 13.55 4.57
C MET A 287 19.58 13.16 4.79
N ASP A 288 18.74 13.21 3.76
CA ASP A 288 17.32 12.83 3.87
C ASP A 288 17.17 11.37 4.32
N ALA A 289 17.93 10.46 3.69
CA ALA A 289 17.95 9.05 4.05
C ALA A 289 18.45 8.84 5.50
N GLN A 290 19.44 9.62 5.95
CA GLN A 290 19.96 9.56 7.31
C GLN A 290 18.91 10.00 8.36
N VAL A 291 18.16 11.07 8.08
CA VAL A 291 17.05 11.53 8.94
C VAL A 291 15.96 10.46 9.00
N ALA A 292 15.54 9.93 7.85
CA ALA A 292 14.53 8.89 7.77
C ALA A 292 14.97 7.61 8.51
N TYR A 293 16.24 7.21 8.36
CA TYR A 293 16.84 6.08 9.07
C TYR A 293 16.84 6.30 10.59
N GLY A 294 17.32 7.45 11.06
CA GLY A 294 17.36 7.77 12.49
C GLY A 294 15.96 7.75 13.13
N PHE A 295 14.97 8.32 12.45
CA PHE A 295 13.57 8.27 12.90
C PHE A 295 13.01 6.84 12.91
N HIS A 296 13.28 6.05 11.86
CA HIS A 296 12.82 4.67 11.77
C HIS A 296 13.40 3.81 12.90
N HIS A 297 14.71 3.91 13.12
CA HIS A 297 15.42 3.20 14.18
C HIS A 297 14.86 3.53 15.56
N LEU A 298 14.61 4.82 15.87
CA LEU A 298 13.97 5.22 17.12
C LEU A 298 12.58 4.60 17.29
N ARG A 299 11.79 4.56 16.21
CA ARG A 299 10.44 3.98 16.26
C ARG A 299 10.47 2.49 16.57
N ASP A 300 11.50 1.79 16.11
CA ASP A 300 11.66 0.36 16.34
C ASP A 300 12.22 0.07 17.73
N GLU A 301 13.19 0.84 18.22
CA GLU A 301 13.76 0.70 19.58
C GLU A 301 12.79 1.18 20.68
N LYS A 302 12.13 2.32 20.45
CA LYS A 302 11.30 3.01 21.45
C LYS A 302 9.90 3.32 20.88
N PRO A 303 9.10 2.28 20.57
CA PRO A 303 7.77 2.46 19.96
C PRO A 303 6.80 3.26 20.84
N TYR A 304 7.06 3.36 22.14
CA TYR A 304 6.25 4.17 23.07
C TYR A 304 6.39 5.68 22.85
N LEU A 305 7.50 6.14 22.25
CA LEU A 305 7.69 7.55 21.89
C LEU A 305 6.98 7.90 20.58
N ALA A 306 6.74 6.91 19.71
CA ALA A 306 6.24 7.09 18.35
C ALA A 306 4.82 6.52 18.15
N GLN A 307 3.93 6.76 19.12
CA GLN A 307 2.58 6.16 19.13
C GLN A 307 1.57 6.89 18.23
N GLY A 308 1.84 8.14 17.84
CA GLY A 308 0.85 9.00 17.17
C GLY A 308 1.43 9.77 15.99
N PRO A 309 0.63 10.08 14.95
CA PRO A 309 1.11 10.83 13.78
C PRO A 309 1.70 12.20 14.12
N ILE A 310 1.14 12.90 15.12
CA ILE A 310 1.65 14.21 15.57
C ILE A 310 3.03 14.05 16.20
N THR A 311 3.16 13.16 17.17
CA THR A 311 4.45 12.88 17.85
C THR A 311 5.50 12.41 16.85
N ASN A 312 5.12 11.53 15.92
CA ASN A 312 6.00 11.06 14.87
C ASN A 312 6.55 12.20 14.00
N LYS A 313 5.69 13.15 13.61
CA LYS A 313 6.10 14.32 12.84
C LYS A 313 7.03 15.25 13.64
N LEU A 314 6.76 15.45 14.93
CA LEU A 314 7.63 16.26 15.81
C LEU A 314 9.02 15.63 15.96
N ILE A 315 9.07 14.32 16.22
CA ILE A 315 10.33 13.58 16.33
C ILE A 315 11.10 13.64 15.01
N TYR A 316 10.45 13.37 13.87
CA TYR A 316 11.07 13.44 12.55
C TYR A 316 11.63 14.85 12.25
N SER A 317 10.88 15.89 12.63
CA SER A 317 11.35 17.29 12.54
C SER A 317 12.58 17.52 13.43
N GLY A 318 12.62 16.94 14.63
CA GLY A 318 13.78 16.99 15.51
C GLY A 318 15.03 16.37 14.89
N TYR A 319 14.92 15.18 14.28
CA TYR A 319 16.03 14.57 13.52
C TYR A 319 16.44 15.43 12.32
N SER A 320 15.50 16.11 11.67
CA SER A 320 15.81 17.02 10.57
C SER A 320 16.61 18.23 11.05
N CYS A 321 16.30 18.76 12.24
CA CYS A 321 17.01 19.91 12.82
C CYS A 321 18.42 19.58 13.33
N THR A 322 18.71 18.33 13.70
CA THR A 322 20.06 17.92 14.12
C THR A 322 21.01 17.72 12.94
N GLN A 323 20.48 17.57 11.73
CA GLN A 323 21.27 17.48 10.50
C GLN A 323 21.42 18.87 9.88
N GLY A 324 22.62 19.44 10.00
CA GLY A 324 23.29 20.56 9.27
C GLY A 324 22.55 21.72 8.58
N TRP A 325 21.29 21.59 8.15
CA TRP A 325 20.54 22.57 7.37
C TRP A 325 20.31 23.89 8.13
N PHE A 326 20.08 23.82 9.45
CA PHE A 326 19.83 25.00 10.29
C PHE A 326 21.07 25.51 11.05
N CYS A 327 22.14 24.73 11.06
CA CYS A 327 23.36 25.00 11.81
C CYS A 327 24.60 24.96 10.91
N THR A 328 24.47 25.31 9.64
CA THR A 328 25.64 25.65 8.83
C THR A 328 26.11 27.02 9.33
N PRO A 329 27.29 27.12 9.98
CA PRO A 329 27.89 28.43 10.16
C PRO A 329 28.14 28.96 8.76
N CYS A 330 27.69 30.18 8.46
CA CYS A 330 28.24 30.92 7.33
C CYS A 330 29.75 31.08 7.61
N GLY A 331 30.55 30.12 7.16
CA GLY A 331 31.99 30.27 7.08
C GLY A 331 32.25 31.36 6.06
N THR A 332 32.69 32.51 6.56
CA THR A 332 33.30 33.56 5.75
C THR A 332 34.47 32.94 4.98
N GLN A 333 34.32 32.84 3.66
CA GLN A 333 35.48 32.83 2.75
C GLN A 333 36.17 34.20 2.83
#